data_AF-A0AAD4BDQ7-F1
#
_entry.id   AF-A0AAD4BDQ7-F1
#
_cell.length_a   1.000
_cell.length_b   1.000
_cell.length_c   1.000
_cell.angle_alpha   90.00
_cell.angle_beta   90.00
_cell.angle_gamma   90.00
#
_symmetry.space_group_name_H-M   'P 1'
#
loop_
_entity.id
_entity.type
_entity.pdbx_description
1 polymer ?
#
loop_
_entity_poly.entity_id
_entity_poly.type
_entity_poly.pdbx_seq_one_letter_code
_entity_poly.pdbx_strand_id
1 'polypeptide(L)'
;MAPDSLSKFFSIKNSNILPPKASTHDADLIPEALASFVSQLWFILLTPLLSLGFSRPLEASGLYKLPDDHSSTRVANAILTSFERRRKEAAIYIKRLVNGQVGPGVKSLWWSIRGVRAEQENVWRENRGKRKGSLVLALNDSVKWHFWSAGILEIIGDTAQVTSPLVVKEIVSFAADSYAGHITGIPTPPIGTGVVLSVALFVLQLIASWSNQHFINRSTACGVLLRGGLITAIYSRALSLSSRARVQKTNGRLVNNTSTDVSRIDFCLGYFHVSWTAPIQPTFCLVLLLINLGPSALAGFALLVSLLLYQSIQ
;
A
#
# COMPACT_ATOMS: atom_id res chain seq x y z
N MET A 1 -16.87 -21.42 -38.93
CA MET A 1 -15.83 -22.47 -38.80
C MET A 1 -14.50 -21.77 -38.62
N ALA A 2 -14.22 -21.26 -37.41
CA ALA A 2 -12.93 -20.64 -37.07
C ALA A 2 -12.63 -20.72 -35.57
N PRO A 3 -12.34 -21.90 -34.99
CA PRO A 3 -11.84 -22.03 -33.62
C PRO A 3 -10.31 -22.25 -33.54
N ASP A 4 -9.59 -22.27 -34.66
CA ASP A 4 -8.20 -22.78 -34.71
C ASP A 4 -7.07 -21.76 -34.55
N SER A 5 -7.35 -20.45 -34.58
CA SER A 5 -6.31 -19.42 -34.45
C SER A 5 -6.00 -19.03 -33.01
N LEU A 6 -7.00 -19.04 -32.12
CA LEU A 6 -6.84 -18.74 -30.69
C LEU A 6 -6.25 -19.91 -29.91
N SER A 7 -6.50 -21.16 -30.33
CA SER A 7 -5.91 -22.34 -29.71
C SER A 7 -4.38 -22.38 -29.85
N LYS A 8 -3.83 -21.84 -30.94
CA LYS A 8 -2.38 -21.74 -31.18
C LYS A 8 -1.71 -20.61 -30.40
N PHE A 9 -2.41 -19.52 -30.11
CA PHE A 9 -1.85 -18.43 -29.30
C PHE A 9 -1.69 -18.83 -27.83
N PHE A 10 -2.54 -19.75 -27.34
CA PHE A 10 -2.45 -20.35 -26.01
C PHE A 10 -1.85 -21.78 -25.99
N SER A 11 -1.43 -22.32 -27.14
CA SER A 11 -0.74 -23.60 -27.19
C SER A 11 0.71 -23.42 -26.76
N ILE A 12 0.90 -23.30 -25.44
CA ILE A 12 2.20 -23.53 -24.81
C ILE A 12 2.51 -25.00 -25.08
N LYS A 13 3.40 -25.24 -26.04
CA LYS A 13 3.83 -26.57 -26.46
C LYS A 13 4.23 -27.38 -25.22
N ASN A 14 3.44 -28.41 -24.91
CA ASN A 14 3.53 -29.30 -23.74
C ASN A 14 4.81 -30.18 -23.69
N SER A 15 5.92 -29.74 -24.27
CA SER A 15 7.09 -30.60 -24.49
C SER A 15 8.17 -30.54 -23.40
N ASN A 16 8.03 -29.75 -22.33
CA ASN A 16 8.99 -29.70 -21.22
C ASN A 16 8.31 -29.35 -19.87
N ILE A 17 7.31 -30.12 -19.45
CA ILE A 17 6.79 -30.00 -18.08
C ILE A 17 7.87 -30.56 -17.14
N LEU A 18 8.68 -29.70 -16.54
CA LEU A 18 9.72 -30.11 -15.61
C LEU A 18 9.07 -30.82 -14.41
N PRO A 19 9.58 -31.98 -13.96
CA PRO A 19 9.08 -32.66 -12.76
C PRO A 19 9.21 -31.75 -11.52
N PRO A 20 8.47 -32.03 -10.43
CA PRO A 20 8.63 -31.26 -9.21
C PRO A 20 10.06 -31.47 -8.72
N LYS A 21 10.68 -30.40 -8.19
CA LYS A 21 12.02 -30.54 -7.61
C LYS A 21 11.92 -31.41 -6.35
N ALA A 22 12.99 -32.13 -6.04
CA ALA A 22 13.02 -33.05 -4.90
C ALA A 22 12.86 -32.35 -3.54
N SER A 23 13.29 -31.10 -3.44
CA SER A 23 13.22 -30.30 -2.22
C SER A 23 12.95 -28.83 -2.50
N THR A 24 12.36 -28.13 -1.52
CA THR A 24 12.25 -26.67 -1.49
C THR A 24 13.63 -26.00 -1.46
N HIS A 25 14.66 -26.71 -1.01
CA HIS A 25 16.05 -26.25 -1.06
C HIS A 25 16.65 -26.25 -2.47
N ASP A 26 16.01 -26.88 -3.45
CA ASP A 26 16.48 -26.85 -4.84
C ASP A 26 15.71 -25.84 -5.70
N ALA A 27 14.70 -25.18 -5.13
CA ALA A 27 13.89 -24.18 -5.82
C ALA A 27 14.73 -23.02 -6.36
N ASP A 28 14.37 -22.54 -7.55
CA ASP A 28 15.02 -21.42 -8.21
C ASP A 28 14.67 -20.11 -7.51
N LEU A 29 15.51 -19.08 -7.67
CA LEU A 29 15.17 -17.73 -7.22
C LEU A 29 14.02 -17.16 -8.04
N ILE A 30 13.21 -16.31 -7.41
CA ILE A 30 12.11 -15.63 -8.09
C ILE A 30 12.64 -14.85 -9.31
N PRO A 31 11.98 -14.96 -10.48
CA PRO A 31 12.46 -14.31 -11.69
C PRO A 31 12.57 -12.80 -11.58
N GLU A 32 11.88 -12.15 -10.62
CA GLU A 32 11.98 -10.72 -10.35
C GLU A 32 13.43 -10.24 -10.15
N ALA A 33 14.30 -11.06 -9.55
CA ALA A 33 15.70 -10.71 -9.32
C ALA A 33 16.55 -10.66 -10.61
N LEU A 34 16.12 -11.36 -11.66
CA LEU A 34 16.84 -11.52 -12.93
C LEU A 34 16.09 -10.92 -14.13
N ALA A 35 14.84 -10.49 -13.92
CA ALA A 35 13.95 -9.99 -14.95
C ALA A 35 14.40 -8.61 -15.44
N SER A 36 14.23 -8.37 -16.75
CA SER A 36 14.41 -7.05 -17.31
C SER A 36 13.38 -6.07 -16.74
N PHE A 37 13.70 -4.78 -16.78
CA PHE A 37 12.79 -3.72 -16.32
C PHE A 37 11.40 -3.82 -16.96
N VAL A 38 11.31 -4.13 -18.26
CA VAL A 38 10.03 -4.30 -18.97
C VAL A 38 9.24 -5.50 -18.44
N SER A 39 9.92 -6.61 -18.12
CA SER A 39 9.29 -7.80 -17.57
C SER A 39 8.76 -7.58 -16.14
N GLN A 40 9.45 -6.76 -15.34
CA GLN A 40 8.97 -6.29 -14.03
C GLN A 40 7.79 -5.33 -14.16
N LEU A 41 7.86 -4.42 -15.13
CA LEU A 41 6.85 -3.39 -15.36
C LEU A 41 5.46 -3.98 -15.72
N TRP A 42 5.45 -5.04 -16.52
CA TRP A 42 4.24 -5.70 -17.05
C TRP A 42 3.93 -7.05 -16.37
N PHE A 43 4.65 -7.41 -15.30
CA PHE A 43 4.48 -8.68 -14.59
C PHE A 43 4.63 -9.95 -15.47
N ILE A 44 5.31 -9.85 -16.60
CA ILE A 44 5.60 -10.99 -17.51
C ILE A 44 6.44 -12.06 -16.78
N LEU A 45 7.16 -11.67 -15.74
CA LEU A 45 7.94 -12.58 -14.88
C LEU A 45 7.08 -13.69 -14.23
N LEU A 46 5.76 -13.50 -14.11
CA LEU A 46 4.85 -14.48 -13.52
C LEU A 46 4.38 -15.54 -14.54
N THR A 47 4.52 -15.28 -15.84
CA THR A 47 4.02 -16.18 -16.89
C THR A 47 4.54 -17.62 -16.77
N PRO A 48 5.82 -17.90 -16.44
CA PRO A 48 6.30 -19.27 -16.25
C PRO A 48 5.60 -19.99 -15.10
N LEU A 49 5.36 -19.31 -13.98
CA LEU A 49 4.68 -19.88 -12.81
C LEU A 49 3.21 -20.19 -13.10
N LEU A 50 2.53 -19.25 -13.77
CA LEU A 50 1.12 -19.40 -14.17
C LEU A 50 0.96 -20.55 -15.17
N SER A 51 1.86 -20.65 -16.15
CA SER A 51 1.88 -21.77 -17.09
C SER A 51 2.14 -23.10 -16.36
N LEU A 52 3.05 -23.14 -15.40
CA LEU A 52 3.33 -24.34 -14.63
C LEU A 52 2.11 -24.79 -13.81
N GLY A 53 1.42 -23.85 -13.17
CA GLY A 53 0.19 -24.11 -12.41
C GLY A 53 -1.01 -24.52 -13.28
N PHE A 54 -1.03 -24.09 -14.55
CA PHE A 54 -2.00 -24.58 -15.53
C PHE A 54 -1.71 -26.02 -15.95
N SER A 55 -0.43 -26.37 -16.13
CA SER A 55 -0.02 -27.71 -16.55
C SER A 55 -0.13 -28.76 -15.43
N ARG A 56 0.08 -28.37 -14.17
CA ARG A 56 -0.05 -29.28 -13.01
C ARG A 56 -0.35 -28.53 -11.71
N PRO A 57 -0.86 -29.23 -10.67
CA PRO A 57 -0.94 -28.68 -9.33
C PRO A 57 0.43 -28.20 -8.82
N LEU A 58 0.47 -27.00 -8.25
CA LEU A 58 1.70 -26.44 -7.68
C LEU A 58 2.04 -27.11 -6.35
N GLU A 59 3.25 -27.65 -6.26
CA GLU A 59 3.84 -28.17 -5.03
C GLU A 59 4.80 -27.15 -4.42
N ALA A 60 5.06 -27.25 -3.11
CA ALA A 60 5.97 -26.32 -2.42
C ALA A 60 7.38 -26.29 -3.03
N SER A 61 7.88 -27.42 -3.52
CA SER A 61 9.18 -27.52 -4.21
C SER A 61 9.19 -26.90 -5.62
N GLY A 62 8.01 -26.68 -6.20
CA GLY A 62 7.83 -26.00 -7.48
C GLY A 62 7.70 -24.48 -7.38
N LEU A 63 7.65 -23.92 -6.16
CA LEU A 63 7.61 -22.48 -5.93
C LEU A 63 9.01 -21.88 -5.92
N TYR A 64 9.10 -20.59 -6.24
CA TYR A 64 10.35 -19.85 -6.20
C TYR A 64 10.78 -19.49 -4.78
N LYS A 65 12.10 -19.43 -4.57
CA LYS A 65 12.71 -18.85 -3.38
C LYS A 65 12.72 -17.33 -3.46
N LEU A 66 12.51 -16.70 -2.32
CA LEU A 66 12.69 -15.27 -2.16
C LEU A 66 14.18 -14.93 -2.12
N PRO A 67 14.59 -13.75 -2.64
CA PRO A 67 15.94 -13.24 -2.46
C PRO A 67 16.25 -12.98 -0.99
N ASP A 68 17.54 -13.02 -0.62
CA ASP A 68 17.98 -12.80 0.76
C ASP A 68 17.57 -11.41 1.30
N ASP A 69 17.46 -10.42 0.43
CA ASP A 69 16.99 -9.07 0.77
C ASP A 69 15.53 -9.05 1.27
N HIS A 70 14.72 -9.99 0.80
CA HIS A 70 13.31 -10.18 1.19
C HIS A 70 13.14 -11.30 2.22
N SER A 71 14.24 -11.84 2.76
CA SER A 71 14.20 -12.85 3.81
C SER A 71 13.62 -12.29 5.11
N SER A 72 12.85 -13.11 5.84
CA SER A 72 12.29 -12.73 7.14
C SER A 72 13.38 -12.36 8.15
N THR A 73 14.55 -13.01 8.09
CA THR A 73 15.71 -12.70 8.93
C THR A 73 16.26 -11.30 8.65
N ARG A 74 16.38 -10.91 7.38
CA ARG A 74 16.86 -9.57 7.01
C ARG A 74 15.91 -8.49 7.52
N VAL A 75 14.61 -8.65 7.27
CA VAL A 75 13.57 -7.72 7.73
C VAL A 75 13.52 -7.66 9.26
N ALA A 76 13.58 -8.81 9.94
CA ALA A 76 13.62 -8.87 11.41
C ALA A 76 14.83 -8.10 11.98
N ASN A 77 16.01 -8.30 11.41
CA ASN A 77 17.23 -7.59 11.83
C ASN A 77 17.12 -6.08 11.61
N ALA A 78 16.52 -5.64 10.50
CA ALA A 78 16.25 -4.23 10.24
C ALA A 78 15.30 -3.63 11.29
N ILE A 79 14.19 -4.32 11.61
CA ILE A 79 13.23 -3.90 12.64
C ILE A 79 13.92 -3.80 13.99
N LEU A 80 14.63 -4.85 14.42
CA LEU A 80 15.28 -4.91 15.73
C LEU A 80 16.36 -3.84 15.88
N THR A 81 17.22 -3.66 14.87
CA THR A 81 18.28 -2.63 14.88
C THR A 81 17.68 -1.23 14.97
N SER A 82 16.64 -0.98 14.17
CA SER A 82 15.93 0.29 14.12
C SER A 82 15.19 0.61 15.43
N PHE A 83 14.59 -0.41 16.05
CA PHE A 83 13.92 -0.29 17.34
C PHE A 83 14.92 -0.05 18.48
N GLU A 84 16.05 -0.76 18.49
CA GLU A 84 17.11 -0.57 19.48
C GLU A 84 17.74 0.82 19.41
N ARG A 85 17.98 1.33 18.20
CA ARG A 85 18.43 2.71 17.98
C ARG A 85 17.47 3.71 18.62
N ARG A 86 16.16 3.60 18.34
CA ARG A 86 15.13 4.48 18.92
C ARG A 86 14.99 4.33 20.43
N ARG A 87 15.19 3.12 20.97
CA ARG A 87 15.19 2.87 22.42
C ARG A 87 16.35 3.59 23.10
N LYS A 88 17.54 3.57 22.51
CA LYS A 88 18.72 4.31 22.99
C LYS A 88 18.50 5.82 22.94
N GLU A 89 18.00 6.34 21.81
CA GLU A 89 17.64 7.76 21.66
C GLU A 89 16.61 8.22 22.70
N ALA A 90 15.57 7.42 22.93
CA ALA A 90 14.56 7.68 23.95
C ALA A 90 15.15 7.68 25.37
N ALA A 91 16.06 6.76 25.69
CA ALA A 91 16.73 6.70 26.98
C ALA A 91 17.64 7.93 27.21
N ILE A 92 18.39 8.37 26.18
CA ILE A 92 19.19 9.60 26.23
C ILE A 92 18.28 10.81 26.46
N TYR A 93 17.16 10.88 25.73
CA TYR A 93 16.18 11.95 25.90
C TYR A 93 15.61 11.98 27.33
N ILE A 94 15.25 10.82 27.90
CA ILE A 94 14.74 10.73 29.29
C ILE A 94 15.80 11.21 30.29
N LYS A 95 17.08 10.85 30.10
CA LYS A 95 18.16 11.36 30.97
C LYS A 95 18.26 12.89 30.91
N ARG A 96 18.20 13.47 29.71
CA ARG A 96 18.21 14.93 29.54
C ARG A 96 16.96 15.60 30.14
N LEU A 97 15.80 14.94 30.07
CA LEU A 97 14.55 15.41 30.66
C LEU A 97 14.61 15.46 32.20
N VAL A 98 15.16 14.41 32.83
CA VAL A 98 15.32 14.33 34.29
C VAL A 98 16.37 15.33 34.77
N ASN A 99 17.45 15.53 34.02
CA ASN A 99 18.50 16.51 34.34
C ASN A 99 18.08 17.97 34.07
N GLY A 100 16.81 18.24 33.75
CA GLY A 100 16.31 19.60 33.51
C GLY A 100 16.73 20.24 32.18
N GLN A 101 17.52 19.54 31.34
CA GLN A 101 18.05 20.07 30.07
C GLN A 101 16.98 20.19 28.96
N VAL A 102 15.83 19.53 29.13
CA VAL A 102 14.71 19.58 28.20
C VAL A 102 13.52 20.24 28.89
N GLY A 103 13.03 21.34 28.33
CA GLY A 103 11.83 22.04 28.79
C GLY A 103 10.57 21.68 27.99
N PRO A 104 9.38 22.03 28.50
CA PRO A 104 8.09 21.73 27.86
C PRO A 104 7.77 22.62 26.63
N GLY A 105 8.72 23.47 26.19
CA GLY A 105 8.58 24.35 25.03
C GLY A 105 7.42 25.34 25.18
N VAL A 106 6.61 25.48 24.13
CA VAL A 106 5.45 26.38 24.08
C VAL A 106 4.41 26.09 25.18
N LYS A 107 4.34 24.85 25.68
CA LYS A 107 3.43 24.49 26.79
C LYS A 107 3.78 25.23 28.08
N SER A 108 5.08 25.52 28.29
CA SER A 108 5.54 26.31 29.43
C SER A 108 4.88 27.68 29.48
N LEU A 109 4.75 28.32 28.32
CA LEU A 109 4.17 29.65 28.18
C LEU A 109 2.68 29.61 28.55
N TRP A 110 1.98 28.61 28.02
CA TRP A 110 0.54 28.44 28.25
C TRP A 110 0.20 28.09 29.71
N TRP A 111 1.03 27.28 30.38
CA TRP A 111 0.87 27.01 31.81
C TRP A 111 1.23 28.20 32.69
N SER A 112 2.14 29.07 32.23
CA SER A 112 2.45 30.33 32.90
C SER A 112 1.26 31.28 32.88
N ILE A 113 0.58 31.40 31.73
CA ILE A 113 -0.64 32.21 31.58
C ILE A 113 -1.76 31.72 32.51
N ARG A 114 -1.88 30.40 32.69
CA ARG A 114 -2.87 29.81 33.60
C ARG A 114 -2.44 29.79 35.08
N GLY A 115 -1.23 30.23 35.42
CA GLY A 115 -0.71 30.19 36.78
C GLY A 115 -0.39 28.80 37.33
N VAL A 116 -0.43 27.73 36.52
CA VAL A 116 -0.28 26.32 36.94
C VAL A 116 1.06 25.71 36.48
N ARG A 117 2.05 26.55 36.16
CA ARG A 117 3.31 26.14 35.50
C ARG A 117 4.07 25.06 36.27
N ALA A 118 4.34 25.29 37.55
CA ALA A 118 5.20 24.41 38.34
C ALA A 118 4.61 23.00 38.50
N GLU A 119 3.32 22.91 38.82
CA GLU A 119 2.61 21.63 38.97
C GLU A 119 2.53 20.87 37.64
N GLN A 120 2.14 21.55 36.55
CA GLN A 120 2.02 20.92 35.24
C GLN A 120 3.37 20.48 34.67
N GLU A 121 4.44 21.21 34.96
CA GLU A 121 5.79 20.85 34.52
C GLU A 121 6.30 19.59 35.24
N ASN A 122 6.05 19.46 36.54
CA ASN A 122 6.38 18.25 37.29
C ASN A 122 5.61 17.03 36.77
N VAL A 123 4.28 17.15 36.62
CA VAL A 123 3.42 16.09 36.06
C VAL A 123 3.86 15.72 34.64
N TRP A 124 4.27 16.70 33.83
CA TRP A 124 4.80 16.46 32.50
C TRP A 124 6.12 15.71 32.55
N ARG A 125 7.11 16.12 33.35
CA ARG A 125 8.42 15.44 33.44
C ARG A 125 8.31 13.99 33.92
N GLU A 126 7.41 13.73 34.86
CA GLU A 126 7.23 12.39 35.42
C GLU A 126 6.51 11.43 34.47
N ASN A 127 5.52 11.93 33.72
CA ASN A 127 4.64 11.09 32.92
C ASN A 127 4.75 11.40 31.42
N ARG A 128 4.22 12.56 30.99
CA ARG A 128 3.94 12.85 29.57
C ARG A 128 5.17 13.22 28.75
N GLY A 129 6.25 13.64 29.40
CA GLY A 129 7.49 14.09 28.79
C GLY A 129 8.37 12.94 28.33
N LYS A 130 8.26 11.77 28.97
CA LYS A 130 9.10 10.60 28.67
C LYS A 130 8.78 10.02 27.30
N ARG A 131 9.79 9.96 26.41
CA ARG A 131 9.68 9.32 25.10
C ARG A 131 9.89 7.80 25.21
N LYS A 132 9.25 7.04 24.33
CA LYS A 132 9.48 5.59 24.18
C LYS A 132 10.01 5.32 22.77
N GLY A 133 10.81 4.27 22.61
CA GLY A 133 11.20 3.80 21.28
C GLY A 133 9.95 3.36 20.51
N SER A 134 9.67 3.98 19.37
CA SER A 134 8.50 3.66 18.56
C SER A 134 8.77 2.41 17.72
N LEU A 135 7.97 1.37 17.93
CA LEU A 135 7.98 0.18 17.08
C LEU A 135 7.45 0.51 15.69
N VAL A 136 6.37 1.29 15.58
CA VAL A 136 5.77 1.69 14.29
C VAL A 136 6.79 2.36 13.38
N LEU A 137 7.59 3.28 13.92
CA LEU A 137 8.65 3.93 13.14
C LEU A 137 9.80 2.96 12.78
N ALA A 138 10.05 1.95 13.60
CA ALA A 138 11.04 0.91 13.29
C ALA A 138 10.55 -0.02 12.17
N LEU A 139 9.25 -0.34 12.16
CA LEU A 139 8.59 -1.09 11.08
C LEU A 139 8.62 -0.29 9.77
N ASN A 140 8.32 1.01 9.82
CA ASN A 140 8.44 1.87 8.65
C ASN A 140 9.87 1.85 8.10
N ASP A 141 10.90 2.00 8.93
CA ASP A 141 12.29 2.01 8.45
C ASP A 141 12.70 0.72 7.70
N SER A 142 12.10 -0.44 8.02
CA SER A 142 12.42 -1.70 7.34
C SER A 142 11.79 -1.85 5.96
N VAL A 143 10.66 -1.18 5.68
CA VAL A 143 9.92 -1.29 4.40
C VAL A 143 9.64 0.05 3.72
N LYS A 144 10.23 1.15 4.20
CA LYS A 144 9.90 2.54 3.80
C LYS A 144 9.84 2.77 2.30
N TRP A 145 10.75 2.20 1.53
CA TRP A 145 10.81 2.44 0.09
C TRP A 145 9.63 1.83 -0.64
N HIS A 146 9.28 0.59 -0.33
CA HIS A 146 8.09 -0.07 -0.88
C HIS A 146 6.81 0.61 -0.40
N PHE A 147 6.75 0.99 0.89
CA PHE A 147 5.58 1.60 1.50
C PHE A 147 5.26 2.96 0.88
N TRP A 148 6.20 3.92 0.95
CA TRP A 148 5.92 5.29 0.48
C TRP A 148 5.81 5.39 -1.04
N SER A 149 6.51 4.55 -1.80
CA SER A 149 6.31 4.50 -3.25
C SER A 149 4.95 3.94 -3.65
N ALA A 150 4.36 3.03 -2.86
CA ALA A 150 2.97 2.59 -3.07
C ALA A 150 2.00 3.77 -2.93
N GLY A 151 2.13 4.58 -1.87
CA GLY A 151 1.29 5.76 -1.68
C GLY A 151 1.42 6.80 -2.80
N ILE A 152 2.61 7.00 -3.36
CA ILE A 152 2.80 7.89 -4.51
C ILE A 152 2.06 7.35 -5.75
N LEU A 153 2.17 6.04 -6.00
CA LEU A 153 1.48 5.41 -7.13
C LEU A 153 -0.03 5.47 -6.99
N GLU A 154 -0.57 5.30 -5.78
CA GLU A 154 -1.99 5.45 -5.51
C GLU A 154 -2.49 6.85 -5.87
N ILE A 155 -1.81 7.91 -5.41
CA ILE A 155 -2.19 9.29 -5.74
C ILE A 155 -2.18 9.54 -7.25
N ILE A 156 -1.17 9.05 -7.97
CA ILE A 156 -1.07 9.18 -9.43
C ILE A 156 -2.24 8.45 -10.10
N GLY A 157 -2.54 7.23 -9.65
CA GLY A 157 -3.63 6.42 -10.18
C GLY A 157 -5.00 7.07 -9.95
N ASP A 158 -5.26 7.53 -8.73
CA ASP A 158 -6.50 8.18 -8.33
C ASP A 158 -6.70 9.49 -9.09
N THR A 159 -5.64 10.30 -9.22
CA THR A 159 -5.71 11.56 -9.97
C THR A 159 -6.03 11.31 -11.44
N ALA A 160 -5.36 10.35 -12.07
CA ALA A 160 -5.64 9.97 -13.45
C ALA A 160 -7.10 9.50 -13.61
N GLN A 161 -7.57 8.65 -12.69
CA GLN A 161 -8.94 8.11 -12.72
C GLN A 161 -10.01 9.19 -12.50
N VAL A 162 -9.81 10.12 -11.57
CA VAL A 162 -10.72 11.24 -11.30
C VAL A 162 -10.74 12.25 -12.45
N THR A 163 -9.65 12.36 -13.22
CA THR A 163 -9.56 13.28 -14.36
C THR A 163 -10.23 12.70 -15.62
N SER A 164 -10.27 11.37 -15.78
CA SER A 164 -10.85 10.71 -16.98
C SER A 164 -12.25 11.20 -17.36
N PRO A 165 -13.23 11.36 -16.44
CA PRO A 165 -14.56 11.89 -16.76
C PRO A 165 -14.55 13.31 -17.34
N LEU A 166 -13.57 14.15 -16.98
CA LEU A 166 -13.45 15.50 -17.53
C LEU A 166 -13.03 15.47 -18.99
N VAL A 167 -12.09 14.59 -19.35
CA VAL A 167 -11.70 14.39 -20.75
C VAL A 167 -12.86 13.81 -21.56
N VAL A 168 -13.62 12.88 -21.00
CA VAL A 168 -14.85 12.36 -21.63
C VAL A 168 -15.86 13.48 -21.88
N LYS A 169 -16.07 14.39 -20.92
CA LYS A 169 -16.93 15.55 -21.10
C LYS A 169 -16.50 16.40 -22.29
N GLU A 170 -15.21 16.70 -22.42
CA GLU A 170 -14.68 17.48 -23.54
C GLU A 170 -14.83 16.75 -24.88
N ILE A 171 -14.66 15.42 -24.91
CA ILE A 171 -14.93 14.60 -26.10
C ILE A 171 -16.40 14.72 -26.52
N VAL A 172 -17.32 14.65 -25.56
CA VAL A 172 -18.76 14.79 -25.81
C VAL A 172 -19.08 16.20 -26.34
N SER A 173 -18.49 17.24 -25.76
CA SER A 173 -18.65 18.62 -26.25
C SER A 173 -18.13 18.77 -27.69
N PHE A 174 -16.93 18.27 -27.97
CA PHE A 174 -16.35 18.27 -29.31
C PHE A 174 -17.27 17.56 -30.33
N ALA A 175 -17.82 16.41 -29.96
CA ALA A 175 -18.74 15.66 -30.82
C ALA A 175 -20.04 16.44 -31.08
N ALA A 176 -20.59 17.10 -30.06
CA ALA A 176 -21.79 17.92 -30.19
C ALA A 176 -21.56 19.14 -31.10
N ASP A 177 -20.44 19.84 -30.93
CA ASP A 177 -20.08 21.01 -31.74
C ASP A 177 -19.81 20.61 -33.21
N SER A 178 -19.15 19.47 -33.42
CA SER A 178 -18.92 18.92 -34.76
C SER A 178 -20.25 18.58 -35.45
N TYR A 179 -21.19 17.96 -34.74
CA TYR A 179 -22.51 17.64 -35.28
C TYR A 179 -23.32 18.89 -35.62
N ALA A 180 -23.33 19.88 -34.72
CA ALA A 180 -24.00 21.16 -34.94
C ALA A 180 -23.42 21.92 -36.14
N GLY A 181 -22.09 21.99 -36.27
CA GLY A 181 -21.42 22.62 -37.40
C GLY A 181 -21.76 21.97 -38.75
N HIS A 182 -21.85 20.63 -38.80
CA HIS A 182 -22.26 19.90 -40.00
C HIS A 182 -23.71 20.19 -40.44
N ILE A 183 -24.61 20.45 -39.50
CA ILE A 183 -26.02 20.76 -39.82
C ILE A 183 -26.21 22.24 -40.16
N THR A 184 -25.51 23.13 -39.46
CA THR A 184 -25.70 24.59 -39.58
C THR A 184 -24.79 25.27 -40.60
N GLY A 185 -23.78 24.56 -41.12
CA GLY A 185 -22.80 25.12 -42.06
C GLY A 185 -21.76 26.03 -41.41
N ILE A 186 -21.70 26.09 -40.08
CA ILE A 186 -20.68 26.80 -39.30
C ILE A 186 -19.37 25.99 -39.32
N PRO A 187 -18.18 26.62 -39.31
CA PRO A 187 -16.91 25.91 -39.25
C PRO A 187 -16.86 24.91 -38.09
N THR A 188 -16.59 23.65 -38.41
CA THR A 188 -16.47 22.56 -37.44
C THR A 188 -15.11 22.63 -36.72
N PRO A 189 -15.04 22.17 -35.46
CA PRO A 189 -13.78 22.09 -34.74
C PRO A 189 -12.80 21.15 -35.47
N PRO A 190 -11.48 21.42 -35.44
CA PRO A 190 -10.49 20.57 -36.11
C PRO A 190 -10.50 19.13 -35.59
N ILE A 191 -10.42 18.15 -36.48
CA ILE A 191 -10.38 16.72 -36.14
C ILE A 191 -9.23 16.36 -35.18
N GLY A 192 -8.12 17.11 -35.25
CA GLY A 192 -6.97 16.94 -34.37
C GLY A 192 -7.31 17.09 -32.88
N THR A 193 -8.27 17.96 -32.53
CA THR A 193 -8.73 18.14 -31.15
C THR A 193 -9.36 16.85 -30.61
N GLY A 194 -10.27 16.23 -31.37
CA GLY A 194 -10.90 14.97 -30.99
C GLY A 194 -9.90 13.81 -30.86
N VAL A 195 -8.91 13.74 -31.76
CA VAL A 195 -7.83 12.74 -31.70
C VAL A 195 -6.98 12.93 -30.44
N VAL A 196 -6.55 14.16 -30.15
CA VAL A 196 -5.74 14.46 -28.95
C VAL A 196 -6.50 14.12 -27.67
N LEU A 197 -7.78 14.48 -27.57
CA LEU A 197 -8.61 14.14 -26.41
C LEU A 197 -8.76 12.62 -26.24
N SER A 198 -8.96 11.88 -27.33
CA SER A 198 -9.10 10.41 -27.30
C SER A 198 -7.79 9.72 -26.88
N VAL A 199 -6.65 10.18 -27.42
CA VAL A 199 -5.33 9.69 -27.02
C VAL A 199 -5.02 10.06 -25.58
N ALA A 200 -5.38 11.27 -25.14
CA ALA A 200 -5.22 11.69 -23.75
C ALA A 200 -6.02 10.79 -22.79
N LEU A 201 -7.28 10.47 -23.12
CA LEU A 201 -8.09 9.55 -22.33
C LEU A 201 -7.46 8.15 -22.25
N PHE A 202 -6.96 7.63 -23.38
CA PHE A 202 -6.25 6.34 -23.41
C PHE A 202 -5.01 6.34 -22.52
N VAL A 203 -4.17 7.38 -22.61
CA VAL A 203 -2.96 7.52 -21.78
C VAL A 203 -3.32 7.65 -20.30
N LEU A 204 -4.34 8.44 -19.95
CA LEU A 204 -4.84 8.55 -18.57
C LEU A 204 -5.28 7.18 -18.04
N GLN A 205 -6.02 6.40 -18.85
CA GLN A 205 -6.48 5.08 -18.43
C GLN A 205 -5.33 4.08 -18.27
N LEU A 206 -4.31 4.14 -19.12
CA LEU A 206 -3.09 3.34 -18.97
C LEU A 206 -2.34 3.69 -17.68
N ILE A 207 -2.15 4.98 -17.41
CA ILE A 207 -1.49 5.45 -16.17
C ILE A 207 -2.29 4.99 -14.95
N ALA A 208 -3.61 5.19 -14.95
CA ALA A 208 -4.48 4.77 -13.86
C ALA A 208 -4.38 3.25 -13.58
N SER A 209 -4.47 2.43 -14.64
CA SER A 209 -4.38 0.98 -14.51
C SER A 209 -3.00 0.52 -14.04
N TRP A 210 -1.94 1.07 -14.63
CA TRP A 210 -0.56 0.73 -14.27
C TRP A 210 -0.25 1.10 -12.82
N SER A 211 -0.55 2.35 -12.44
CA SER A 211 -0.32 2.85 -11.09
C SER A 211 -1.10 2.06 -10.04
N ASN A 212 -2.37 1.73 -10.30
CA ASN A 212 -3.19 0.94 -9.38
C ASN A 212 -2.63 -0.48 -9.18
N GLN A 213 -2.20 -1.14 -10.27
CA GLN A 213 -1.64 -2.49 -10.16
C GLN A 213 -0.30 -2.51 -9.40
N HIS A 214 0.59 -1.54 -9.66
CA HIS A 214 1.84 -1.42 -8.93
C HIS A 214 1.64 -0.99 -7.46
N PHE A 215 0.62 -0.19 -7.18
CA PHE A 215 0.20 0.14 -5.82
C PHE A 215 -0.18 -1.13 -5.05
N ILE A 216 -1.11 -1.93 -5.57
CA ILE A 216 -1.59 -3.16 -4.92
C ILE A 216 -0.43 -4.14 -4.68
N ASN A 217 0.44 -4.31 -5.68
CA ASN A 217 1.61 -5.17 -5.55
C ASN A 217 2.55 -4.71 -4.41
N ARG A 218 2.91 -3.42 -4.39
CA ARG A 218 3.84 -2.88 -3.39
C ARG A 218 3.24 -2.84 -1.98
N SER A 219 1.96 -2.47 -1.84
CA SER A 219 1.30 -2.43 -0.53
C SER A 219 1.14 -3.82 0.07
N THR A 220 0.74 -4.81 -0.73
CA THR A 220 0.63 -6.21 -0.31
C THR A 220 2.01 -6.80 0.03
N ALA A 221 3.03 -6.53 -0.80
CA ALA A 221 4.40 -6.98 -0.52
C ALA A 221 4.92 -6.41 0.81
N CYS A 222 4.64 -5.14 1.13
CA CYS A 222 5.00 -4.55 2.43
C CYS A 222 4.38 -5.32 3.61
N GLY A 223 3.09 -5.67 3.51
CA GLY A 223 2.38 -6.46 4.52
C GLY A 223 3.04 -7.80 4.79
N VAL A 224 3.29 -8.57 3.72
CA VAL A 224 3.90 -9.90 3.78
C VAL A 224 5.33 -9.86 4.32
N LEU A 225 6.15 -8.92 3.84
CA LEU A 225 7.53 -8.75 4.31
C LEU A 225 7.56 -8.40 5.79
N LEU A 226 6.72 -7.47 6.22
CA LEU A 226 6.68 -7.06 7.63
C LEU A 226 6.14 -8.18 8.53
N ARG A 227 5.15 -8.94 8.06
CA ARG A 227 4.67 -10.15 8.74
C ARG A 227 5.79 -11.14 8.98
N GLY A 228 6.52 -11.51 7.92
CA GLY A 228 7.65 -12.43 8.03
C GLY A 228 8.70 -11.93 9.03
N GLY A 229 9.10 -10.65 8.90
CA GLY A 229 10.09 -10.04 9.79
C GLY A 229 9.63 -9.92 11.25
N LEU A 230 8.36 -9.59 11.50
CA LEU A 230 7.80 -9.51 12.85
C LEU A 230 7.76 -10.88 13.52
N ILE A 231 7.30 -11.90 12.80
CA ILE A 231 7.27 -13.28 13.31
C ILE A 231 8.67 -13.71 13.74
N THR A 232 9.67 -13.55 12.87
CA THR A 232 11.06 -13.88 13.18
C THR A 232 11.58 -13.07 14.36
N ALA A 233 11.36 -11.76 14.40
CA ALA A 233 11.79 -10.90 15.51
C ALA A 233 11.15 -11.30 16.86
N ILE A 234 9.86 -11.64 16.85
CA ILE A 234 9.10 -12.09 18.02
C ILE A 234 9.68 -13.41 18.54
N TYR A 235 9.91 -14.39 17.66
CA TYR A 235 10.49 -15.68 18.05
C TYR A 235 11.93 -15.53 18.58
N SER A 236 12.79 -14.77 17.90
CA SER A 236 14.16 -14.51 18.38
C SER A 236 14.17 -13.89 19.78
N ARG A 237 13.25 -12.95 20.07
CA ARG A 237 13.12 -12.36 21.40
C ARG A 237 12.56 -13.34 22.43
N ALA A 238 11.58 -14.17 22.05
CA ALA A 238 10.99 -15.17 22.94
C ALA A 238 12.03 -16.19 23.46
N LEU A 239 12.96 -16.60 22.59
CA LEU A 239 14.05 -17.52 22.95
C LEU A 239 15.01 -16.90 23.99
N SER A 240 15.15 -15.57 24.00
CA SER A 240 16.01 -14.82 24.94
C SER A 240 15.31 -14.36 26.23
N LEU A 241 14.07 -14.78 26.49
CA LEU A 241 13.33 -14.37 27.69
C LEU A 241 13.87 -15.02 28.98
N SER A 242 13.98 -14.22 30.05
CA SER A 242 14.23 -14.72 31.41
C SER A 242 13.11 -15.66 31.89
N SER A 243 13.42 -16.54 32.85
CA SER A 243 12.42 -17.46 33.44
C SER A 243 11.17 -16.72 33.95
N ARG A 244 11.35 -15.62 34.70
CA ARG A 244 10.25 -14.77 35.17
C ARG A 244 9.41 -14.19 34.04
N ALA A 245 10.05 -13.70 32.97
CA ALA A 245 9.33 -13.16 31.82
C ALA A 245 8.60 -14.25 31.02
N ARG A 246 9.14 -15.46 30.96
CA ARG A 246 8.54 -16.62 30.28
C ARG A 246 7.25 -17.11 30.95
N VAL A 247 7.17 -17.02 32.28
CA VAL A 247 5.92 -17.27 33.02
C VAL A 247 4.84 -16.24 32.65
N GLN A 248 5.21 -14.96 32.48
CA GLN A 248 4.27 -13.90 32.09
C GLN A 248 3.91 -13.90 30.60
N LYS A 249 4.83 -14.34 29.74
CA LYS A 249 4.72 -14.40 28.28
C LYS A 249 4.72 -15.86 27.84
N THR A 250 3.59 -16.52 28.08
CA THR A 250 3.39 -17.93 27.73
C THR A 250 3.53 -18.18 26.23
N ASN A 251 3.88 -19.41 25.86
CA ASN A 251 3.95 -19.83 24.46
C ASN A 251 2.61 -19.64 23.73
N GLY A 252 1.48 -19.89 24.41
CA GLY A 252 0.15 -19.64 23.85
C GLY A 252 -0.08 -18.16 23.50
N ARG A 253 0.35 -17.24 24.37
CA ARG A 253 0.25 -15.79 24.09
C ARG A 253 1.16 -15.36 22.94
N LEU A 254 2.32 -15.99 22.80
CA LEU A 254 3.24 -15.75 21.69
C LEU A 254 2.62 -16.18 20.35
N VAL A 255 2.10 -17.41 20.29
CA VAL A 255 1.43 -17.95 19.10
C VAL A 255 0.21 -17.10 18.75
N ASN A 256 -0.60 -16.70 19.73
CA ASN A 256 -1.73 -15.80 19.51
C ASN A 256 -1.27 -14.45 18.94
N ASN A 257 -0.26 -13.82 19.52
CA ASN A 257 0.26 -12.54 19.02
C ASN A 257 0.76 -12.65 17.57
N THR A 258 1.41 -13.76 17.21
CA THR A 258 1.84 -14.05 15.84
C THR A 258 0.66 -14.33 14.90
N SER A 259 -0.36 -15.07 15.34
CA SER A 259 -1.49 -15.45 14.47
C SER A 259 -2.53 -14.34 14.31
N THR A 260 -2.81 -13.55 15.35
CA THR A 260 -3.82 -12.48 15.32
C THR A 260 -3.20 -11.13 15.01
N ASP A 261 -2.24 -10.68 15.82
CA ASP A 261 -1.83 -9.28 15.81
C ASP A 261 -0.92 -8.98 14.62
N VAL A 262 0.03 -9.88 14.32
CA VAL A 262 0.87 -9.73 13.12
C VAL A 262 0.05 -9.86 11.84
N SER A 263 -0.94 -10.76 11.79
CA SER A 263 -1.86 -10.86 10.63
C SER A 263 -2.70 -9.59 10.43
N ARG A 264 -3.11 -8.93 11.52
CA ARG A 264 -3.80 -7.64 11.42
C ARG A 264 -2.89 -6.55 10.89
N ILE A 265 -1.62 -6.51 11.33
CA ILE A 265 -0.64 -5.55 10.82
C ILE A 265 -0.42 -5.72 9.32
N ASP A 266 -0.29 -6.97 8.85
CA ASP A 266 -0.20 -7.32 7.42
C ASP A 266 -1.38 -6.72 6.62
N PHE A 267 -2.61 -7.01 7.05
CA PHE A 267 -3.82 -6.46 6.43
C PHE A 267 -3.85 -4.92 6.48
N CYS A 268 -3.55 -4.32 7.63
CA CYS A 268 -3.53 -2.87 7.80
C CYS A 268 -2.54 -2.19 6.85
N LEU A 269 -1.40 -2.82 6.54
CA LEU A 269 -0.42 -2.25 5.60
C LEU A 269 -0.91 -2.27 4.16
N GLY A 270 -1.63 -3.32 3.75
CA GLY A 270 -2.24 -3.41 2.42
C GLY A 270 -3.25 -2.28 2.16
N TYR A 271 -4.01 -1.89 3.18
CA TYR A 271 -5.05 -0.86 3.10
C TYR A 271 -4.67 0.49 3.71
N PHE A 272 -3.43 0.66 4.18
CA PHE A 272 -3.04 1.88 4.90
C PHE A 272 -3.24 3.12 4.04
N HIS A 273 -2.77 3.09 2.79
CA HIS A 273 -2.88 4.27 1.96
C HIS A 273 -4.31 4.55 1.50
N VAL A 274 -5.08 3.48 1.20
CA VAL A 274 -6.53 3.53 0.98
C VAL A 274 -7.26 4.24 2.13
N SER A 275 -6.84 4.04 3.38
CA SER A 275 -7.56 4.60 4.54
C SER A 275 -7.62 6.14 4.55
N TRP A 276 -6.58 6.81 4.04
CA TRP A 276 -6.54 8.27 4.01
C TRP A 276 -6.90 8.86 2.64
N THR A 277 -6.77 8.10 1.55
CA THR A 277 -7.25 8.48 0.21
C THR A 277 -8.76 8.28 0.06
N ALA A 278 -9.35 7.29 0.75
CA ALA A 278 -10.78 6.97 0.72
C ALA A 278 -11.72 8.15 1.00
N PRO A 279 -11.46 9.08 1.94
CA PRO A 279 -12.29 10.28 2.07
C PRO A 279 -11.97 11.35 1.02
N ILE A 280 -10.74 11.39 0.50
CA ILE A 280 -10.27 12.45 -0.40
C ILE A 280 -10.87 12.27 -1.80
N GLN A 281 -10.77 11.08 -2.38
CA GLN A 281 -11.20 10.82 -3.76
C GLN A 281 -12.71 11.06 -4.00
N PRO A 282 -13.65 10.54 -3.16
CA PRO A 282 -15.07 10.84 -3.30
C PRO A 282 -15.40 12.31 -3.08
N THR A 283 -14.63 13.01 -2.25
CA THR A 283 -14.78 14.45 -2.04
C THR A 283 -14.48 15.21 -3.34
N PHE A 284 -13.37 14.89 -4.01
CA PHE A 284 -13.05 15.46 -5.32
C PHE A 284 -14.11 15.11 -6.37
N CYS A 285 -14.56 13.85 -6.40
CA CYS A 285 -15.63 13.42 -7.29
C CYS A 285 -16.93 14.23 -7.07
N LEU A 286 -17.33 14.42 -5.80
CA LEU A 286 -18.51 15.21 -5.44
C LEU A 286 -18.36 16.68 -5.88
N VAL A 287 -17.19 17.29 -5.67
CA VAL A 287 -16.93 18.67 -6.13
C VAL A 287 -17.07 18.77 -7.65
N LEU A 288 -16.49 17.81 -8.40
CA LEU A 288 -16.64 17.79 -9.86
C LEU A 288 -18.10 17.60 -10.29
N LEU A 289 -18.85 16.72 -9.62
CA LEU A 289 -20.28 16.53 -9.90
C LEU A 289 -21.08 17.80 -9.61
N LEU A 290 -20.81 18.50 -8.52
CA LEU A 290 -21.48 19.76 -8.18
C LEU A 290 -21.20 20.86 -9.23
N ILE A 291 -19.96 20.94 -9.73
CA ILE A 291 -19.60 21.91 -10.77
C ILE A 291 -20.31 21.59 -12.10
N ASN A 292 -20.48 20.31 -12.44
CA ASN A 292 -21.01 19.90 -13.75
C ASN A 292 -22.54 19.72 -13.79
N LEU A 293 -23.16 19.25 -12.70
CA LEU A 293 -24.58 18.90 -12.62
C LEU A 293 -25.37 19.78 -11.64
N GLY A 294 -24.68 20.64 -10.88
CA GLY A 294 -25.31 21.49 -9.87
C GLY A 294 -25.82 20.70 -8.65
N PRO A 295 -26.75 21.30 -7.87
CA PRO A 295 -27.23 20.73 -6.61
C PRO A 295 -27.90 19.35 -6.73
N SER A 296 -28.40 18.98 -7.91
CA SER A 296 -29.02 17.67 -8.17
C SER A 296 -28.07 16.50 -7.89
N ALA A 297 -26.75 16.70 -7.97
CA ALA A 297 -25.75 15.70 -7.60
C ALA A 297 -25.82 15.27 -6.13
N LEU A 298 -26.29 16.14 -5.23
CA LEU A 298 -26.38 15.85 -3.79
C LEU A 298 -27.40 14.74 -3.48
N ALA A 299 -28.49 14.65 -4.24
CA ALA A 299 -29.49 13.61 -4.05
C ALA A 299 -28.90 12.22 -4.33
N GLY A 300 -28.12 12.08 -5.41
CA GLY A 300 -27.43 10.84 -5.75
C GLY A 300 -26.33 10.49 -4.75
N PHE A 301 -25.55 11.49 -4.31
CA PHE A 301 -24.51 11.27 -3.30
C PHE A 301 -25.10 10.85 -1.94
N ALA A 302 -26.24 11.43 -1.52
CA ALA A 302 -26.94 11.04 -0.31
C ALA A 302 -27.41 9.58 -0.35
N LEU A 303 -27.89 9.12 -1.52
CA LEU A 303 -28.23 7.71 -1.73
C LEU A 303 -27.00 6.81 -1.56
N LEU A 304 -25.86 7.15 -2.18
CA LEU A 304 -24.62 6.39 -2.06
C LEU A 304 -24.15 6.28 -0.60
N VAL A 305 -24.14 7.39 0.14
CA VAL A 305 -23.80 7.39 1.57
C VAL A 305 -24.76 6.52 2.36
N SER A 306 -26.07 6.59 2.08
CA SER A 306 -27.08 5.77 2.76
C SER A 306 -26.85 4.27 2.51
N LEU A 307 -26.47 3.88 1.29
CA LEU A 307 -26.12 2.51 0.94
C LEU A 307 -24.85 2.02 1.64
N LEU A 308 -23.81 2.87 1.72
CA LEU A 308 -22.58 2.55 2.45
C LEU A 308 -22.86 2.37 3.95
N LEU A 309 -23.69 3.22 4.54
CA LEU A 309 -24.13 3.09 5.93
C LEU A 309 -24.90 1.78 6.13
N TYR A 310 -25.81 1.44 5.22
CA TYR A 310 -26.54 0.16 5.28
C TYR A 310 -25.60 -1.05 5.22
N GLN A 311 -24.63 -1.05 4.31
CA GLN A 311 -23.61 -2.11 4.21
C GLN A 311 -22.76 -2.22 5.48
N SER A 312 -22.48 -1.12 6.17
CA SER A 312 -21.69 -1.13 7.41
C SER A 312 -22.42 -1.74 8.62
N ILE A 313 -23.75 -1.86 8.53
CA ILE A 313 -24.61 -2.40 9.59
C ILE A 313 -24.81 -3.91 9.43
N GLN A 314 -24.64 -4.45 8.21
CA GLN A 314 -24.69 -5.89 7.92
C GLN A 314 -23.38 -6.59 8.29
#